data_AF-A0A0W0VYQ1-F1
#
_entry.id   AF-A0A0W0VYQ1-F1
#
_cell.length_a   1.000
_cell.length_b   1.000
_cell.length_c   1.000
_cell.angle_alpha   90.00
_cell.angle_beta   90.00
_cell.angle_gamma   90.00
#
_symmetry.space_group_name_H-M   'P 1'
#
loop_
_entity.id
_entity.type
_entity.pdbx_description
1 polymer ?
#
loop_
_entity_poly.entity_id
_entity_poly.type
_entity_poly.pdbx_seq_one_letter_code
_entity_poly.pdbx_strand_id
1 'polypeptide(L)'
;MIDACNRYIAHLEQDIGRYFKVLKAKSGLQEDWGCDVIISKANSGLSLTWSVGCTSEHSITLCPELYLAIKKHNLVSALLMELNNPQISPEHKLQGVNGLLSEEKKKILKEPYSQSLKSKLFKTKGEAFLKETVKICRRIHAILESENQSESAPS
;
A
#
# COMPACT_ATOMS: atom_id res chain seq x y z
N MET A 1 12.93 -5.50 5.28
CA MET A 1 11.86 -4.52 4.96
C MET A 1 11.42 -4.65 3.52
N ILE A 2 12.36 -4.60 2.55
CA ILE A 2 12.11 -4.81 1.12
C ILE A 2 11.21 -6.04 0.86
N ASP A 3 11.55 -7.20 1.43
CA ASP A 3 10.73 -8.42 1.23
C ASP A 3 9.30 -8.29 1.75
N ALA A 4 9.08 -7.56 2.86
CA ALA A 4 7.75 -7.33 3.40
C ALA A 4 6.92 -6.45 2.48
N CYS A 5 7.54 -5.41 1.88
CA CYS A 5 6.92 -4.60 0.84
C CYS A 5 6.58 -5.43 -0.39
N ASN A 6 7.52 -6.21 -0.92
CA ASN A 6 7.30 -7.04 -2.11
C ASN A 6 6.12 -8.02 -1.93
N ARG A 7 6.07 -8.74 -0.79
CA ARG A 7 4.96 -9.66 -0.50
C ARG A 7 3.62 -8.95 -0.39
N TYR A 8 3.60 -7.76 0.21
CA TYR A 8 2.36 -7.03 0.37
C TYR A 8 1.90 -6.36 -0.94
N ILE A 9 2.83 -5.87 -1.77
CA ILE A 9 2.54 -5.37 -3.12
C ILE A 9 1.91 -6.48 -3.97
N ALA A 10 2.51 -7.68 -4.01
CA ALA A 10 1.94 -8.81 -4.75
C ALA A 10 0.51 -9.16 -4.29
N HIS A 11 0.21 -9.03 -3.00
CA HIS A 11 -1.16 -9.18 -2.50
C HIS A 11 -2.09 -8.06 -2.98
N LEU A 12 -1.61 -6.81 -2.99
CA LEU A 12 -2.39 -5.66 -3.44
C LEU A 12 -2.69 -5.75 -4.94
N GLU A 13 -1.76 -6.21 -5.76
CA GLU A 13 -1.97 -6.45 -7.19
C GLU A 13 -3.05 -7.50 -7.45
N GLN A 14 -3.08 -8.58 -6.66
CA GLN A 14 -4.15 -9.58 -6.72
C GLN A 14 -5.52 -8.98 -6.35
N ASP A 15 -5.57 -8.15 -5.31
CA ASP A 15 -6.80 -7.46 -4.90
C ASP A 15 -7.25 -6.45 -5.96
N ILE A 16 -6.33 -5.69 -6.55
CA ILE A 16 -6.61 -4.75 -7.66
C ILE A 16 -7.23 -5.51 -8.84
N GLY A 17 -6.62 -6.62 -9.26
CA GLY A 17 -7.17 -7.44 -10.34
C GLY A 17 -8.56 -8.00 -10.00
N ARG A 18 -8.79 -8.41 -8.75
CA ARG A 18 -10.11 -8.90 -8.29
C ARG A 18 -11.17 -7.79 -8.35
N TYR A 19 -10.88 -6.62 -7.79
CA TYR A 19 -11.83 -5.51 -7.76
C TYR A 19 -12.05 -4.89 -9.15
N PHE A 20 -11.05 -4.91 -10.02
CA PHE A 20 -11.21 -4.51 -11.41
C PHE A 20 -12.19 -5.42 -12.17
N LYS A 21 -12.17 -6.74 -11.93
CA LYS A 21 -13.17 -7.66 -12.49
C LYS A 21 -14.59 -7.35 -12.02
N VAL A 22 -14.76 -6.98 -10.75
CA VAL A 22 -16.06 -6.55 -10.21
C VAL A 22 -16.54 -5.28 -10.89
N LEU A 23 -15.65 -4.29 -11.04
CA LEU A 23 -15.93 -3.05 -11.74
C LEU A 23 -16.32 -3.30 -13.20
N LYS A 24 -15.56 -4.16 -13.91
CA LYS A 24 -15.85 -4.58 -15.29
C LYS A 24 -17.26 -5.15 -15.44
N ALA A 25 -17.65 -6.03 -14.51
CA ALA A 25 -18.98 -6.62 -14.50
C ALA A 25 -20.10 -5.59 -14.26
N LYS A 26 -19.84 -4.54 -13.45
CA LYS A 26 -20.82 -3.47 -13.16
C LYS A 26 -20.93 -2.45 -14.30
N SER A 27 -19.83 -2.11 -14.97
CA SER A 27 -19.81 -1.09 -16.02
C SER A 27 -20.03 -1.64 -17.43
N GLY A 28 -19.95 -2.97 -17.63
CA GLY A 28 -20.02 -3.57 -18.96
C GLY A 28 -18.75 -3.38 -19.80
N LEU A 29 -17.64 -3.01 -19.16
CA LEU A 29 -16.34 -2.86 -19.81
C LEU A 29 -15.92 -4.18 -20.47
N GLN A 30 -15.32 -4.12 -21.66
CA GLN A 30 -14.91 -5.32 -22.40
C GLN A 30 -13.40 -5.57 -22.31
N GLU A 31 -12.63 -4.51 -22.10
CA GLU A 31 -11.18 -4.55 -22.02
C GLU A 31 -10.70 -5.38 -20.84
N ASP A 32 -9.58 -6.09 -21.05
CA ASP A 32 -8.86 -6.79 -20.00
C ASP A 32 -7.53 -6.08 -19.80
N TRP A 33 -7.40 -5.37 -18.67
CA TRP A 33 -6.22 -4.58 -18.36
C TRP A 33 -5.36 -5.30 -17.33
N GLY A 34 -4.04 -5.32 -17.58
CA GLY A 34 -3.07 -5.71 -16.56
C GLY A 34 -3.03 -4.71 -15.40
N CYS A 35 -2.51 -5.16 -14.26
CA CYS A 35 -2.44 -4.35 -13.03
C CYS A 35 -1.72 -3.01 -13.24
N ASP A 36 -0.59 -3.02 -13.98
CA ASP A 36 0.18 -1.81 -14.27
C ASP A 36 -0.64 -0.76 -15.04
N VAL A 37 -1.45 -1.20 -15.99
CA VAL A 37 -2.32 -0.33 -16.80
C VAL A 37 -3.41 0.28 -15.93
N ILE A 38 -4.01 -0.54 -15.04
CA ILE A 38 -5.05 -0.09 -14.09
C ILE A 38 -4.48 0.99 -13.16
N ILE A 39 -3.31 0.74 -12.57
CA ILE A 39 -2.64 1.67 -11.65
C ILE A 39 -2.23 2.95 -12.39
N SER A 40 -1.62 2.83 -13.58
CA SER A 40 -1.20 3.97 -14.39
C SER A 40 -2.39 4.87 -14.75
N LYS A 41 -3.51 4.30 -15.19
CA LYS A 41 -4.73 5.04 -15.48
C LYS A 41 -5.31 5.70 -14.24
N ALA A 42 -5.35 5.00 -13.10
CA ALA A 42 -5.82 5.60 -11.85
C ALA A 42 -4.97 6.79 -11.40
N ASN A 43 -3.65 6.73 -11.62
CA ASN A 43 -2.70 7.77 -11.19
C ASN A 43 -2.58 8.96 -12.15
N SER A 44 -3.01 8.84 -13.41
CA SER A 44 -2.88 9.92 -14.40
C SER A 44 -3.90 11.03 -14.26
N GLY A 45 -4.85 10.95 -13.31
CA GLY A 45 -5.92 11.93 -13.15
C GLY A 45 -6.98 11.90 -14.26
N LEU A 46 -6.74 11.15 -15.34
CA LEU A 46 -7.77 10.54 -16.18
C LEU A 46 -8.49 9.53 -15.31
N SER A 47 -9.32 10.05 -14.41
CA SER A 47 -10.13 9.28 -13.49
C SER A 47 -10.66 8.07 -14.25
N LEU A 48 -10.58 6.91 -13.63
CA LEU A 48 -11.26 5.71 -14.09
C LEU A 48 -12.77 6.03 -14.09
N THR A 49 -13.22 6.81 -15.05
CA THR A 49 -14.58 7.30 -15.23
C THR A 49 -15.16 6.35 -16.25
N TRP A 50 -16.22 5.66 -15.86
CA TRP A 50 -16.76 4.55 -16.60
C TRP A 50 -18.16 4.89 -17.06
N SER A 51 -18.41 4.63 -18.34
CA SER A 51 -19.76 4.62 -18.86
C SER A 51 -20.53 3.48 -18.22
N VAL A 52 -21.58 3.80 -17.47
CA VAL A 52 -22.57 2.87 -16.95
C VAL A 52 -23.89 3.26 -17.58
N GLY A 53 -24.29 2.51 -18.62
CA GLY A 53 -25.42 2.89 -19.47
C GLY A 53 -25.24 4.27 -20.10
N CYS A 54 -26.14 5.21 -19.80
CA CYS A 54 -26.11 6.59 -20.33
C CYS A 54 -25.36 7.60 -19.43
N THR A 55 -24.70 7.16 -18.36
CA THR A 55 -24.03 8.03 -17.39
C THR A 55 -22.54 7.70 -17.26
N SER A 56 -21.69 8.69 -16.98
CA SER A 56 -20.28 8.48 -16.65
C SER A 56 -20.11 8.60 -15.14
N GLU A 57 -19.69 7.53 -14.48
CA GLU A 57 -19.45 7.52 -13.04
C GLU A 57 -17.97 7.27 -12.74
N HIS A 58 -17.44 7.96 -11.72
CA HIS A 58 -16.10 7.68 -11.24
C HIS A 58 -16.02 6.28 -10.60
N SER A 59 -14.93 5.56 -10.86
CA SER A 59 -14.63 4.24 -10.29
C SER A 59 -14.70 4.20 -8.77
N ILE A 60 -14.39 5.33 -8.10
CA ILE A 60 -14.48 5.44 -6.66
C ILE A 60 -15.91 5.23 -6.17
N THR A 61 -16.91 5.61 -6.97
CA THR A 61 -18.34 5.41 -6.70
C THR A 61 -18.75 3.98 -7.00
N LEU A 62 -18.26 3.41 -8.11
CA LEU A 62 -18.63 2.07 -8.58
C LEU A 62 -17.95 0.91 -7.84
N CYS A 63 -16.69 1.12 -7.44
CA CYS A 63 -15.87 0.17 -6.72
C CYS A 63 -14.85 0.92 -5.80
N PRO A 64 -15.30 1.42 -4.65
CA PRO A 64 -14.43 2.03 -3.63
C PRO A 64 -13.25 1.14 -3.22
N GLU A 65 -13.44 -0.18 -3.28
CA GLU A 65 -12.43 -1.18 -2.92
C GLU A 65 -11.22 -1.16 -3.86
N LEU A 66 -11.45 -0.99 -5.16
CA LEU A 66 -10.40 -0.86 -6.16
C LEU A 66 -9.55 0.39 -5.87
N TYR A 67 -10.23 1.51 -5.62
CA TYR A 67 -9.57 2.77 -5.28
C TYR A 67 -8.69 2.63 -4.03
N LEU A 68 -9.23 2.01 -2.97
CA LEU A 68 -8.48 1.77 -1.74
C LEU A 68 -7.28 0.83 -1.96
N ALA A 69 -7.43 -0.21 -2.80
CA ALA A 69 -6.33 -1.13 -3.11
C ALA A 69 -5.19 -0.42 -3.84
N ILE A 70 -5.52 0.42 -4.84
CA ILE A 70 -4.54 1.25 -5.56
C ILE A 70 -3.87 2.25 -4.62
N LYS A 71 -4.63 2.89 -3.73
CA LYS A 71 -4.06 3.84 -2.75
C LYS A 71 -3.06 3.16 -1.82
N LYS A 72 -3.40 1.98 -1.30
CA LYS A 72 -2.48 1.16 -0.50
C LYS A 72 -1.25 0.74 -1.29
N HIS A 73 -1.43 0.33 -2.54
CA HIS A 73 -0.33 -0.04 -3.44
C HIS A 73 0.65 1.12 -3.61
N ASN A 74 0.17 2.30 -3.99
CA ASN A 74 1.01 3.48 -4.20
C ASN A 74 1.83 3.84 -2.95
N LEU A 75 1.26 3.74 -1.75
CA LEU A 75 1.97 4.00 -0.50
C LEU A 75 3.14 3.04 -0.28
N VAL A 76 2.93 1.74 -0.52
CA VAL A 76 3.94 0.70 -0.26
C VAL A 76 4.99 0.69 -1.37
N SER A 77 4.59 0.92 -2.62
CA SER A 77 5.50 0.99 -3.76
C SER A 77 6.41 2.21 -3.68
N ALA A 78 5.91 3.37 -3.23
CA ALA A 78 6.75 4.54 -2.96
C ALA A 78 7.83 4.23 -1.92
N LEU A 79 7.45 3.57 -0.81
CA LEU A 79 8.42 3.15 0.20
C LEU A 79 9.44 2.15 -0.36
N LEU A 80 8.99 1.17 -1.16
CA LEU A 80 9.89 0.20 -1.77
C LEU A 80 10.92 0.88 -2.68
N MET A 81 10.51 1.87 -3.47
CA MET A 81 11.42 2.67 -4.30
C MET A 81 12.48 3.38 -3.45
N GLU A 82 12.08 4.02 -2.35
CA GLU A 82 13.03 4.68 -1.44
C GLU A 82 14.03 3.69 -0.83
N LEU A 83 13.55 2.51 -0.41
CA LEU A 83 14.38 1.47 0.19
C LEU A 83 15.41 0.90 -0.79
N ASN A 84 15.01 0.70 -2.06
CA ASN A 84 15.87 0.17 -3.11
C ASN A 84 16.82 1.21 -3.71
N ASN A 85 16.63 2.51 -3.47
CA ASN A 85 17.51 3.52 -4.02
C ASN A 85 18.88 3.51 -3.30
N PRO A 86 19.99 3.21 -4.01
CA PRO A 86 21.31 3.16 -3.39
C PRO A 86 21.85 4.54 -3.00
N GLN A 87 21.30 5.62 -3.58
CA GLN A 87 21.73 7.00 -3.34
C GLN A 87 21.06 7.63 -2.10
N ILE A 88 20.04 6.98 -1.52
CA ILE A 88 19.35 7.49 -0.34
C ILE A 88 20.07 6.97 0.91
N SER A 89 20.37 7.88 1.84
CA SER A 89 21.04 7.53 3.09
C SER A 89 20.19 6.60 3.97
N PRO A 90 20.82 5.77 4.83
CA PRO A 90 20.09 4.90 5.77
C PRO A 90 19.09 5.68 6.65
N GLU A 91 19.43 6.90 7.07
CA GLU A 91 18.58 7.77 7.89
C GLU A 91 17.34 8.22 7.13
N HIS A 92 17.48 8.60 5.85
CA HIS A 92 16.35 8.94 5.00
C HIS A 92 15.45 7.73 4.75
N LYS A 93 16.03 6.53 4.54
CA LYS A 93 15.24 5.30 4.43
C LYS A 93 14.45 5.03 5.71
N LEU A 94 15.05 5.25 6.88
CA LEU A 94 14.37 5.12 8.17
C LEU A 94 13.25 6.16 8.33
N GLN A 95 13.47 7.40 7.91
CA GLN A 95 12.43 8.44 7.86
C GLN A 95 11.27 8.04 6.95
N GLY A 96 11.54 7.46 5.78
CA GLY A 96 10.50 6.94 4.87
C GLY A 96 9.65 5.85 5.53
N VAL A 97 10.29 4.91 6.22
CA VAL A 97 9.58 3.86 6.98
C VAL A 97 8.77 4.46 8.13
N ASN A 98 9.33 5.41 8.89
CA ASN A 98 8.61 6.12 9.95
C ASN A 98 7.44 6.94 9.39
N GLY A 99 7.60 7.53 8.21
CA GLY A 99 6.57 8.21 7.48
C GLY A 99 5.40 7.28 7.14
N LEU A 100 5.67 6.05 6.69
CA LEU A 100 4.65 5.01 6.48
C LEU A 100 3.90 4.67 7.79
N LEU A 101 4.58 4.75 8.92
CA LEU A 101 4.01 4.54 10.25
C LEU A 101 3.30 5.78 10.82
N SER A 102 3.06 6.83 10.04
CA SER A 102 2.18 7.93 10.46
C SER A 102 0.74 7.43 10.68
N GLU A 103 -0.02 8.10 11.56
CA GLU A 103 -1.39 7.69 11.86
C GLU A 103 -2.30 7.71 10.62
N GLU A 104 -2.10 8.68 9.72
CA GLU A 104 -2.85 8.76 8.47
C GLU A 104 -2.58 7.55 7.55
N LYS A 105 -1.31 7.22 7.29
CA LYS A 105 -0.96 6.10 6.40
C LYS A 105 -1.31 4.76 7.04
N LYS A 106 -1.14 4.61 8.36
CA LYS A 106 -1.66 3.45 9.11
C LYS A 106 -3.16 3.29 8.92
N LYS A 107 -3.94 4.37 9.02
CA LYS A 107 -5.40 4.32 8.83
C LYS A 107 -5.75 3.78 7.45
N ILE A 108 -5.12 4.30 6.39
CA ILE A 108 -5.33 3.83 5.01
C ILE A 108 -4.98 2.35 4.87
N LEU A 109 -3.83 1.92 5.41
CA LEU A 109 -3.38 0.53 5.31
C LEU A 109 -4.30 -0.45 6.06
N LYS A 110 -4.84 -0.03 7.21
CA LYS A 110 -5.76 -0.85 8.01
C LYS A 110 -7.18 -0.87 7.47
N GLU A 111 -7.57 0.12 6.68
CA GLU A 111 -8.94 0.30 6.21
C GLU A 111 -9.45 -0.98 5.53
N PRO A 112 -10.53 -1.61 6.03
CA PRO A 112 -11.07 -2.80 5.40
C PRO A 112 -11.73 -2.43 4.07
N TYR A 113 -11.62 -3.31 3.08
CA TYR A 113 -12.24 -3.07 1.78
C TYR A 113 -13.77 -3.00 1.86
N SER A 114 -14.39 -3.84 2.69
CA SER A 114 -15.83 -3.79 2.95
C SER A 114 -16.13 -3.12 4.29
N GLN A 115 -17.24 -2.38 4.35
CA GLN A 115 -17.76 -1.83 5.61
C GLN A 115 -18.51 -2.85 6.47
N SER A 116 -18.69 -4.09 5.98
CA SER A 116 -19.39 -5.15 6.71
C SER A 116 -18.74 -5.41 8.08
N LEU A 117 -19.55 -5.80 9.06
CA LEU A 117 -19.05 -6.17 10.39
C LEU A 117 -18.02 -7.31 10.32
N LYS A 118 -18.20 -8.29 9.42
CA LYS A 118 -17.25 -9.39 9.23
C LYS A 118 -15.88 -8.88 8.76
N SER A 119 -15.80 -7.99 7.78
CA SER A 119 -14.53 -7.44 7.29
C SER A 119 -13.82 -6.53 8.29
N LYS A 120 -14.54 -5.99 9.29
CA LYS A 120 -13.96 -5.23 10.41
C LYS A 120 -13.41 -6.11 11.53
N LEU A 121 -13.89 -7.35 11.65
CA LEU A 121 -13.53 -8.28 12.73
C LEU A 121 -12.26 -9.11 12.43
N PHE A 122 -11.89 -9.27 11.15
CA PHE A 122 -10.68 -10.00 10.77
C PHE A 122 -9.51 -9.04 10.51
N LYS A 123 -8.31 -9.42 10.99
CA LYS A 123 -7.08 -8.66 10.74
C LYS A 123 -6.86 -8.54 9.24
N THR A 124 -6.77 -7.31 8.74
CA THR A 124 -6.48 -7.07 7.33
C THR A 124 -5.02 -7.42 7.03
N LYS A 125 -4.72 -7.73 5.76
CA LYS A 125 -3.33 -7.95 5.32
C LYS A 125 -2.46 -6.71 5.55
N GLY A 126 -3.06 -5.52 5.50
CA GLY A 126 -2.41 -4.27 5.88
C GLY A 126 -2.05 -4.18 7.36
N GLU A 127 -2.86 -4.73 8.28
CA GLU A 127 -2.48 -4.84 9.69
C GLU A 127 -1.33 -5.80 9.91
N ALA A 128 -1.30 -6.93 9.20
CA ALA A 128 -0.21 -7.88 9.26
C ALA A 128 1.10 -7.24 8.78
N PHE A 129 1.05 -6.54 7.64
CA PHE A 129 2.16 -5.77 7.11
C PHE A 129 2.66 -4.71 8.11
N LEU A 130 1.77 -3.89 8.67
CA LEU A 130 2.14 -2.88 9.67
C LEU A 130 2.82 -3.47 10.90
N LYS A 131 2.35 -4.61 11.40
CA LYS A 131 2.99 -5.30 12.54
C LYS A 131 4.39 -5.77 12.20
N GLU A 132 4.59 -6.31 11.00
CA GLU A 132 5.91 -6.71 10.53
C GLU A 132 6.84 -5.48 10.39
N THR A 133 6.37 -4.39 9.80
CA THR A 133 7.10 -3.12 9.66
C THR A 133 7.55 -2.58 11.02
N VAL A 134 6.64 -2.51 12.00
CA VAL A 134 6.97 -2.05 13.37
C VAL A 134 8.02 -2.96 14.02
N LYS A 135 7.92 -4.29 13.83
CA LYS A 135 8.91 -5.23 14.37
C LYS A 135 10.29 -5.02 13.73
N ILE A 136 10.34 -4.77 12.43
CA ILE A 136 11.60 -4.48 11.72
C ILE A 136 12.21 -3.16 12.23
N CYS A 137 11.42 -2.08 12.34
CA CYS A 137 11.89 -0.79 12.86
C CYS A 137 12.51 -0.92 14.26
N ARG A 138 11.82 -1.62 15.17
CA ARG A 138 12.33 -1.82 16.54
C ARG A 138 13.67 -2.54 16.56
N ARG A 139 13.88 -3.52 15.68
CA ARG A 139 15.15 -4.24 15.58
C ARG A 139 16.27 -3.32 15.08
N ILE A 140 15.98 -2.46 14.11
CA ILE A 140 16.96 -1.49 13.59
C ILE A 140 17.34 -0.49 14.69
N HIS A 141 16.37 0.08 15.40
CA HIS A 141 16.64 1.00 16.52
C HIS A 141 17.49 0.35 17.62
N ALA A 142 17.18 -0.89 18.01
CA ALA A 142 17.95 -1.60 19.03
C ALA A 142 19.42 -1.84 18.62
N ILE A 143 19.68 -2.10 17.33
CA ILE A 143 21.05 -2.25 16.80
C ILE A 143 21.79 -0.92 16.89
N LEU A 144 21.19 0.17 16.39
CA LEU A 144 21.79 1.50 16.41
C LEU A 144 22.05 2.01 17.83
N GLU A 145 21.18 1.71 18.79
CA GLU A 145 21.38 2.04 20.20
C GLU A 145 22.54 1.24 20.80
N SER A 146 22.70 -0.04 20.43
CA SER A 146 23.80 -0.88 20.91
C SER A 146 25.16 -0.44 20.35
N GLU A 147 25.23 -0.02 19.08
CA GLU A 147 26.45 0.45 18.42
C GLU A 147 26.95 1.76 19.04
N ASN A 148 26.04 2.71 19.32
CA ASN A 148 26.37 3.98 19.98
C ASN A 148 26.85 3.80 21.44
N GLN A 149 26.37 2.76 22.15
CA GLN A 149 26.82 2.46 23.51
C GLN A 149 28.21 1.80 23.54
N SER A 150 28.59 1.06 22.50
CA SER A 150 29.93 0.49 22.36
C SER A 150 31.01 1.51 21.97
N GLU A 151 30.67 2.55 21.21
CA GLU A 151 31.62 3.63 20.85
C GLU A 151 31.88 4.64 21.98
N SER A 152 31.01 4.68 23.00
CA SER A 152 31.10 5.60 24.14
C SER A 152 31.73 4.98 25.39
N ALA A 153 32.20 3.74 25.33
CA ALA A 153 32.94 3.10 26.41
C ALA A 153 34.40 3.61 26.45
N PRO A 154 34.85 4.29 27.52
CA PRO A 154 36.24 4.74 27.63
C PRO A 154 37.15 3.52 27.76
N SER A 155 38.21 3.51 26.94
CA SER A 155 39.34 2.56 27.04
C SER A 155 40.19 2.86 28.28
#